data_AF-A0AAJ0WYN2-F1
#
_entry.id   AF-A0AAJ0WYN2-F1
#
_cell.length_a   1.000
_cell.length_b   1.000
_cell.length_c   1.000
_cell.angle_alpha   90.00
_cell.angle_beta   90.00
_cell.angle_gamma   90.00
#
_symmetry.space_group_name_H-M   'P 1'
#
loop_
_entity.id
_entity.type
_entity.pdbx_description
1 polymer ?
#
loop_
_entity_poly.entity_id
_entity_poly.type
_entity_poly.pdbx_seq_one_letter_code
_entity_poly.pdbx_strand_id
1 'polypeptide(L)'
;MVKAIIDIDKETNRVLNVLKAEYGLKDKSEAIDKMAKDYRKFVRIEPEIRPEYIQKLKKIHKQKTIKIGTLEDFQKRYGLK
;
A
#
# COMPACT_ATOMS: atom_id res chain seq x y z
N MET A 1 -3.91 6.99 -18.71
CA MET A 1 -5.32 7.03 -18.24
C MET A 1 -6.00 5.75 -18.69
N VAL A 2 -6.66 5.06 -17.76
CA VAL A 2 -7.51 3.91 -18.07
C VAL A 2 -8.95 4.42 -18.16
N LYS A 3 -9.75 3.89 -19.09
CA LYS A 3 -11.18 4.23 -19.22
C LYS A 3 -12.00 2.99 -18.88
N ALA A 4 -13.00 3.16 -18.03
CA ALA A 4 -13.98 2.14 -17.70
C ALA A 4 -15.38 2.73 -17.82
N ILE A 5 -16.31 1.95 -18.34
CA ILE A 5 -17.74 2.23 -18.26
C ILE A 5 -18.27 1.37 -17.12
N ILE A 6 -18.94 2.00 -16.17
CA ILE A 6 -19.49 1.34 -14.98
C ILE A 6 -20.94 1.77 -14.79
N ASP A 7 -21.76 0.85 -14.30
CA ASP A 7 -23.08 1.17 -13.78
C ASP A 7 -22.96 1.42 -12.27
N ILE A 8 -23.58 2.50 -11.80
CA ILE A 8 -23.65 2.86 -10.38
C ILE A 8 -25.09 3.17 -10.00
N ASP A 9 -25.46 2.88 -8.75
CA ASP A 9 -26.79 3.19 -8.26
C ASP A 9 -26.97 4.70 -7.94
N LYS A 10 -28.21 5.08 -7.64
CA LYS A 10 -28.57 6.47 -7.32
C LYS A 10 -27.87 6.99 -6.06
N GLU A 11 -27.63 6.12 -5.09
CA GLU A 11 -27.01 6.48 -3.82
C GLU A 11 -25.52 6.79 -4.01
N THR A 12 -24.80 5.88 -4.67
CA THR A 12 -23.40 6.03 -5.07
C THR A 12 -23.20 7.33 -5.87
N ASN A 13 -24.09 7.62 -6.82
CA ASN A 13 -24.03 8.86 -7.59
C ASN A 13 -24.18 10.14 -6.72
N ARG A 14 -25.04 10.09 -5.69
CA ARG A 14 -25.18 11.21 -4.73
C ARG A 14 -23.92 11.39 -3.90
N VAL A 15 -23.37 10.30 -3.37
CA VAL A 15 -22.12 10.32 -2.59
C VAL A 15 -20.98 10.91 -3.41
N LEU A 16 -20.80 10.48 -4.67
CA LEU A 16 -19.77 11.02 -5.55
C LEU A 16 -19.95 12.52 -5.80
N ASN A 17 -21.17 13.02 -5.94
CA ASN A 17 -21.42 14.46 -6.11
C ASN A 17 -21.07 15.27 -4.86
N VAL A 18 -21.39 14.76 -3.66
CA VAL A 18 -20.99 15.41 -2.40
C VAL A 18 -19.47 15.46 -2.29
N LEU A 19 -18.80 14.33 -2.57
CA LEU A 19 -17.34 14.23 -2.51
C LEU A 19 -16.66 15.15 -3.53
N LYS A 20 -17.24 15.30 -4.73
CA LYS A 20 -16.78 16.30 -5.70
C LYS A 20 -16.85 17.72 -5.13
N ALA A 21 -17.97 18.10 -4.53
CA ALA A 21 -18.17 19.44 -4.01
C ALA A 21 -17.25 19.74 -2.83
N GLU A 22 -17.09 18.78 -1.92
CA GLU A 22 -16.23 18.89 -0.73
C GLU A 22 -14.76 19.12 -1.10
N TYR A 23 -14.24 18.37 -2.08
CA TYR A 23 -12.83 18.41 -2.48
C TYR A 23 -12.55 19.31 -3.70
N GLY A 24 -13.57 20.02 -4.22
CA GLY A 24 -13.43 20.90 -5.40
C GLY A 24 -13.05 20.16 -6.68
N LEU A 25 -13.51 18.92 -6.86
CA LEU A 25 -13.13 18.06 -7.99
C LEU A 25 -13.94 18.36 -9.25
N LYS A 26 -13.29 18.24 -10.41
CA LYS A 26 -13.85 18.61 -11.71
C LYS A 26 -14.92 17.64 -12.17
N ASP A 27 -14.66 16.34 -12.07
CA ASP A 27 -15.57 15.29 -12.55
C ASP A 27 -15.71 14.12 -11.57
N LYS A 28 -16.58 13.16 -11.92
CA LYS A 28 -16.85 11.99 -11.08
C LYS A 28 -15.71 10.97 -11.12
N SER A 29 -14.89 11.00 -12.15
CA SER A 29 -13.71 10.14 -12.26
C SER A 29 -12.70 10.54 -11.18
N GLU A 30 -12.44 11.84 -11.03
CA GLU A 30 -11.58 12.37 -9.96
C GLU A 30 -12.13 12.01 -8.57
N ALA A 31 -13.45 12.02 -8.39
CA ALA A 31 -14.07 11.61 -7.13
C ALA A 31 -13.89 10.12 -6.84
N ILE A 32 -14.00 9.26 -7.85
CA ILE A 32 -13.73 7.82 -7.72
C ILE A 32 -12.25 7.59 -7.38
N ASP A 33 -11.32 8.29 -8.03
CA ASP A 33 -9.88 8.19 -7.75
C ASP A 33 -9.55 8.63 -6.32
N LYS A 34 -10.16 9.74 -5.86
CA LYS A 34 -10.04 10.22 -4.48
C LYS A 34 -10.58 9.20 -3.49
N MET A 35 -11.77 8.65 -3.74
CA MET A 35 -12.36 7.59 -2.93
C MET A 35 -11.47 6.36 -2.85
N ALA A 36 -10.91 5.89 -3.98
CA ALA A 36 -10.00 4.75 -4.01
C ALA A 36 -8.71 5.02 -3.20
N LYS A 37 -8.16 6.23 -3.31
CA LYS A 37 -6.99 6.66 -2.54
C LYS A 37 -7.25 6.69 -1.03
N ASP A 38 -8.43 7.14 -0.62
CA ASP A 38 -8.82 7.13 0.79
C ASP A 38 -9.14 5.70 1.26
N TYR A 39 -9.81 4.91 0.42
CA TYR A 39 -10.15 3.51 0.69
C TYR A 39 -8.92 2.61 0.82
N ARG A 40 -7.81 2.95 0.14
CA ARG A 40 -6.51 2.28 0.31
C ARG A 40 -6.03 2.22 1.76
N LYS A 41 -6.44 3.16 2.62
CA LYS A 41 -6.11 3.12 4.06
C LYS A 41 -6.79 1.95 4.79
N PHE A 42 -7.90 1.45 4.25
CA PHE A 42 -8.72 0.39 4.84
C PHE A 42 -8.51 -0.97 4.17
N VAL A 43 -8.15 -0.99 2.88
CA VAL A 43 -7.83 -2.22 2.14
C VAL A 43 -6.39 -2.63 2.39
N ARG A 44 -6.12 -3.93 2.57
CA ARG A 44 -4.76 -4.52 2.56
C ARG A 44 -4.13 -4.48 1.17
N ILE A 45 -4.05 -3.30 0.56
CA ILE A 45 -3.11 -3.06 -0.53
C ILE A 45 -1.73 -3.07 0.13
N GLU A 46 -0.82 -3.91 -0.37
CA GLU A 46 0.51 -4.05 0.23
C GLU A 46 1.08 -2.67 0.58
N PRO A 47 1.55 -2.47 1.82
CA PRO A 47 2.12 -1.19 2.22
C PRO A 47 3.24 -0.84 1.24
N GLU A 48 3.21 0.38 0.72
CA GLU A 48 4.32 0.90 -0.07
C GLU A 48 5.61 0.66 0.72
N ILE A 49 6.55 -0.06 0.11
CA ILE A 49 7.81 -0.37 0.75
C ILE A 49 8.51 0.97 1.01
N ARG A 50 8.65 1.34 2.29
CA ARG A 50 9.34 2.56 2.69
C ARG A 50 10.71 2.61 1.99
N PRO A 51 11.09 3.71 1.33
CA PRO A 51 12.36 3.80 0.60
C PRO A 51 13.58 3.42 1.45
N GLU A 52 13.54 3.75 2.75
CA GLU A 52 14.56 3.37 3.73
C GLU A 52 14.74 1.84 3.85
N TYR A 53 13.64 1.08 3.80
CA TYR A 53 13.69 -0.37 3.87
C TYR A 53 14.31 -0.97 2.60
N ILE A 54 14.04 -0.39 1.43
CA ILE A 54 14.68 -0.79 0.17
C ILE A 54 16.20 -0.55 0.26
N GLN A 55 16.63 0.60 0.80
CA GLN A 55 18.05 0.87 1.00
C GLN A 55 18.70 -0.12 1.98
N LYS A 56 18.00 -0.46 3.07
CA LYS A 56 18.46 -1.48 4.02
C LYS A 56 18.63 -2.84 3.35
N LEU A 57 17.66 -3.29 2.56
CA LEU A 57 17.73 -4.55 1.82
C LEU A 57 18.88 -4.56 0.80
N LYS A 58 19.08 -3.46 0.06
CA LYS A 58 20.22 -3.32 -0.87
C LYS A 58 21.57 -3.40 -0.14
N LYS A 59 21.67 -2.88 1.09
CA LYS A 59 22.88 -3.03 1.91
C LYS A 59 23.08 -4.48 2.36
N ILE A 60 22.03 -5.14 2.84
CA ILE A 60 22.07 -6.55 3.26
C ILE A 60 22.46 -7.47 2.09
N HIS A 61 21.93 -7.23 0.90
CA HIS A 61 22.22 -8.05 -0.29
C HIS A 61 23.70 -8.04 -0.69
N LYS A 62 24.45 -6.98 -0.36
CA LYS A 62 25.89 -6.89 -0.61
C LYS A 62 26.74 -7.57 0.47
N GLN A 63 26.16 -7.96 1.59
CA GLN A 63 26.87 -8.63 2.68
C GLN A 63 27.04 -10.11 2.37
N LYS A 64 28.10 -10.72 2.90
CA LYS A 64 28.30 -12.16 2.76
C LYS A 64 27.23 -12.91 3.55
N THR A 65 26.59 -13.87 2.91
CA THR A 65 25.66 -14.79 3.57
C THR A 65 26.41 -15.60 4.62
N ILE A 66 25.86 -15.66 5.83
CA ILE A 66 26.39 -16.46 6.92
C ILE A 66 25.54 -17.73 7.01
N LYS A 67 26.16 -18.90 6.85
CA LYS A 67 25.49 -20.17 7.10
C LYS A 67 25.55 -20.47 8.59
N ILE A 68 24.39 -20.51 9.23
CA ILE A 68 24.29 -20.71 10.68
C ILE A 68 23.96 -22.17 11.03
N GLY A 69 23.27 -22.89 10.15
CA GLY A 69 22.91 -24.29 10.39
C GLY A 69 21.52 -24.41 10.98
N THR A 70 21.43 -24.83 12.24
CA THR A 70 20.16 -25.10 12.92
C THR A 70 19.56 -23.85 13.60
N LEU A 71 18.29 -23.94 14.02
CA LEU A 71 17.65 -22.90 14.83
C LEU A 71 18.33 -22.72 16.18
N GLU A 72 18.85 -23.80 16.76
CA GLU A 72 19.58 -23.77 18.03
C GLU A 72 20.90 -23.00 17.89
N ASP A 73 21.62 -23.19 16.79
CA ASP A 73 22.85 -22.45 16.48
C ASP A 73 22.56 -20.95 16.27
N PHE A 74 21.41 -20.64 15.66
CA PHE A 74 20.94 -19.27 15.50
C PHE A 74 20.65 -18.60 16.84
N GLN A 75 19.89 -19.27 17.71
CA GLN A 75 19.57 -18.77 19.04
C GLN A 75 20.83 -18.56 19.89
N LYS A 76 21.77 -19.51 19.88
CA LYS A 76 23.06 -19.39 20.57
C LYS A 76 23.89 -18.22 20.06
N ARG A 77 24.01 -18.07 18.73
CA ARG A 77 24.82 -17.00 18.11
C ARG A 77 24.30 -15.60 18.45
N TYR A 78 22.98 -15.43 18.52
CA TYR A 78 22.35 -14.13 18.77
C TYR A 78 21.83 -13.94 20.20
N GLY A 79 22.09 -14.89 21.10
CA GLY A 79 21.70 -14.81 22.51
C GLY A 79 20.19 -14.74 22.74
N LEU A 80 19.41 -15.35 21.84
CA LEU A 80 17.95 -15.38 21.93
C LEU A 80 17.55 -16.53 22.86
N LYS A 81 16.90 -16.20 23.99
CA LYS A 81 16.32 -17.17 24.92
C LYS A 81 14.97 -17.68 24.43
#